data_AF-A0A7D7ZLB5-F1
#
_entry.id   AF-A0A7D7ZLB5-F1
#
_cell.length_a   1.000
_cell.length_b   1.000
_cell.length_c   1.000
_cell.angle_alpha   90.00
_cell.angle_beta   90.00
_cell.angle_gamma   90.00
#
_symmetry.space_group_name_H-M   'P 1'
#
loop_
_entity.id
_entity.type
_entity.pdbx_description
1 polymer ?
#
loop_
_entity_poly.entity_id
_entity_poly.type
_entity_poly.pdbx_seq_one_letter_code
_entity_poly.pdbx_strand_id
1 'polypeptide(L)'
;MKIAFLIFLLCISGVTQSEEGQWKPDPKFQLEEADYMQTLHWISGVSYTLSKLQAENMFLCGGPDSIGSKEIIDYLNAEYLDKRITSEQAIEAIFNKLKSLYPCHDK
;
A
#
# COMPACT_ATOMS: atom_id res chain seq x y z
N MET A 1 55.06 -16.39 -5.13
CA MET A 1 54.13 -15.24 -5.30
C MET A 1 52.87 -15.68 -6.06
N LYS A 2 52.02 -16.56 -5.48
CA LYS A 2 50.78 -17.04 -6.13
C LYS A 2 49.63 -17.34 -5.15
N ILE A 3 49.90 -17.39 -3.84
CA ILE A 3 48.93 -17.81 -2.82
C ILE A 3 48.18 -16.61 -2.20
N ALA A 4 48.81 -15.43 -2.15
CA ALA A 4 48.20 -14.23 -1.56
C ALA A 4 47.00 -13.68 -2.36
N PHE A 5 46.92 -13.96 -3.66
CA PHE A 5 45.85 -13.45 -4.51
C PHE A 5 44.54 -14.26 -4.39
N LEU A 6 44.63 -15.52 -3.96
CA LEU A 6 43.47 -16.42 -3.80
C LEU A 6 42.68 -16.17 -2.51
N ILE A 7 43.31 -15.58 -1.48
CA ILE A 7 42.66 -15.31 -0.19
C ILE A 7 41.81 -14.04 -0.27
N PHE A 8 42.19 -13.05 -1.10
CA PHE A 8 41.45 -11.80 -1.24
C PHE A 8 40.13 -11.96 -2.01
N LEU A 9 40.00 -12.99 -2.84
CA LEU A 9 38.80 -13.27 -3.64
C LEU A 9 37.69 -14.02 -2.88
N LEU A 10 37.98 -14.60 -1.70
CA LEU A 10 37.00 -15.37 -0.92
C LEU A 10 36.14 -14.52 0.03
N CYS A 11 36.42 -13.23 0.19
CA CYS A 11 35.71 -12.37 1.14
C CYS A 11 34.53 -11.59 0.56
N ILE A 12 34.21 -11.75 -0.74
CA ILE A 12 33.13 -10.98 -1.41
C ILE A 12 31.83 -11.80 -1.54
N SER A 13 31.85 -13.08 -1.19
CA SER A 13 30.70 -13.98 -1.31
C SER A 13 29.93 -14.07 0.01
N GLY A 14 29.18 -13.04 0.41
CA GLY A 14 28.53 -13.14 1.72
C GLY A 14 27.45 -12.14 2.12
N VAL A 15 26.89 -11.33 1.21
CA VAL A 15 25.68 -10.56 1.52
C VAL A 15 24.53 -11.09 0.67
N THR A 16 24.05 -12.29 1.00
CA THR A 16 22.68 -12.67 0.66
C THR A 16 21.77 -11.91 1.62
N GLN A 17 21.30 -10.74 1.21
CA GLN A 17 20.22 -10.06 1.91
C GLN A 17 18.96 -10.89 1.64
N SER A 18 18.49 -11.67 2.62
CA SER A 18 17.23 -12.39 2.50
C SER A 18 16.09 -11.36 2.42
N GLU A 19 15.39 -11.28 1.29
CA GLU A 19 14.14 -10.49 1.12
C GLU A 19 12.95 -11.09 1.91
N GLU A 20 13.19 -11.89 2.95
CA GLU A 20 12.11 -12.43 3.77
C GLU A 20 11.57 -11.32 4.69
N GLY A 21 10.39 -10.80 4.36
CA GLY A 21 9.57 -10.00 5.27
C GLY A 21 9.31 -8.54 4.88
N GLN A 22 9.82 -8.05 3.75
CA GLN A 22 9.44 -6.72 3.28
C GLN A 22 8.10 -6.77 2.53
N TRP A 23 7.14 -5.99 3.00
CA TRP A 23 5.86 -5.83 2.32
C TRP A 23 6.07 -5.26 0.91
N LYS A 24 5.43 -5.89 -0.08
CA LYS A 24 5.39 -5.44 -1.47
C LYS A 24 3.93 -5.18 -1.86
N PRO A 25 3.63 -4.08 -2.58
CA PRO A 25 2.27 -3.80 -3.00
C PRO A 25 1.80 -4.82 -4.04
N ASP A 26 0.71 -5.51 -3.73
CA ASP A 26 0.09 -6.56 -4.56
C ASP A 26 -1.42 -6.30 -4.70
N PRO A 27 -1.83 -5.29 -5.49
CA PRO A 27 -3.24 -5.08 -5.85
C PRO A 27 -3.72 -6.27 -6.69
N LYS A 28 -4.71 -6.98 -6.17
CA LYS A 28 -5.39 -8.12 -6.81
C LYS A 28 -6.70 -7.70 -7.47
N PHE A 29 -6.79 -6.43 -7.84
CA PHE A 29 -7.88 -5.80 -8.57
C PHE A 29 -7.28 -4.95 -9.69
N GLN A 30 -8.10 -4.59 -10.67
CA GLN A 30 -7.69 -3.70 -11.76
C GLN A 30 -8.57 -2.44 -11.75
N LEU A 31 -7.96 -1.26 -11.75
CA LEU A 31 -8.67 0.00 -12.01
C LEU A 31 -8.83 0.16 -13.52
N GLU A 32 -10.07 0.30 -14.01
CA GLU A 32 -10.41 0.66 -15.41
C GLU A 32 -9.41 0.10 -16.44
N GLU A 33 -8.76 0.97 -17.21
CA GLU A 33 -7.70 0.64 -18.17
C GLU A 33 -6.29 0.94 -17.61
N ALA A 34 -6.16 1.07 -16.28
CA ALA A 34 -4.89 1.35 -15.63
C ALA A 34 -4.00 0.10 -15.64
N ASP A 35 -2.72 0.32 -15.91
CA ASP A 35 -1.68 -0.67 -15.65
C ASP A 35 -1.31 -0.72 -14.15
N TYR A 36 -0.40 -1.64 -13.82
CA TYR A 36 0.09 -1.82 -12.45
C TYR A 36 0.67 -0.53 -11.86
N MET A 37 1.52 0.18 -12.61
CA MET A 37 2.19 1.39 -12.12
C MET A 37 1.22 2.56 -11.95
N GLN A 38 0.28 2.70 -12.88
CA GLN A 38 -0.82 3.67 -12.79
C GLN A 38 -1.71 3.37 -11.58
N THR A 39 -2.00 2.10 -11.32
CA THR A 39 -2.76 1.67 -10.14
C THR A 39 -2.01 2.03 -8.85
N LEU A 40 -0.71 1.74 -8.75
CA LEU A 40 0.09 2.12 -7.58
C LEU A 40 0.17 3.64 -7.38
N HIS A 41 0.31 4.39 -8.48
CA HIS A 41 0.33 5.85 -8.42
C HIS A 41 -1.00 6.41 -7.91
N TRP A 42 -2.12 5.88 -8.40
CA TRP A 42 -3.45 6.24 -7.94
C TRP A 42 -3.62 5.93 -6.45
N ILE A 43 -3.24 4.71 -6.01
CA ILE A 43 -3.30 4.31 -4.59
C ILE A 43 -2.48 5.26 -3.71
N SER A 44 -1.28 5.65 -4.17
CA SER A 44 -0.44 6.62 -3.46
C SER A 44 -1.12 7.99 -3.34
N GLY A 45 -1.77 8.47 -4.40
CA GLY A 45 -2.50 9.74 -4.41
C GLY A 45 -3.70 9.73 -3.46
N VAL A 46 -4.45 8.62 -3.42
CA VAL A 46 -5.58 8.43 -2.49
C VAL A 46 -5.08 8.37 -1.04
N SER A 47 -4.04 7.58 -0.76
CA SER A 47 -3.40 7.50 0.56
C SER A 47 -2.97 8.88 1.08
N TYR A 48 -2.30 9.68 0.25
CA TYR A 48 -1.91 11.04 0.59
C TYR A 48 -3.13 11.93 0.88
N THR A 49 -4.13 11.91 -0.01
CA THR A 49 -5.32 12.75 0.11
C THR A 49 -6.11 12.43 1.37
N LEU A 50 -6.35 11.14 1.65
CA LEU A 50 -7.04 10.70 2.86
C LEU A 50 -6.26 11.06 4.12
N SER A 51 -4.94 10.87 4.14
CA SER A 51 -4.11 11.27 5.28
C SER A 51 -4.20 12.78 5.54
N LYS A 52 -4.20 13.59 4.49
CA LYS A 52 -4.35 15.05 4.61
C LYS A 52 -5.73 15.44 5.17
N LEU A 53 -6.81 14.86 4.65
CA LEU A 53 -8.16 15.11 5.15
C LEU A 53 -8.30 14.68 6.62
N GLN A 54 -7.57 13.64 7.04
CA GLN A 54 -7.63 13.14 8.40
C GLN A 54 -6.90 14.05 9.37
N ALA A 55 -5.74 14.58 8.96
CA ALA A 55 -5.02 15.60 9.73
C ALA A 55 -5.86 16.86 9.97
N GLU A 56 -6.80 17.17 9.07
CA GLU A 56 -7.77 18.26 9.20
C GLU A 56 -9.05 17.85 10.00
N ASN A 57 -9.09 16.64 10.57
CA ASN A 57 -10.22 16.05 11.30
C ASN A 57 -11.54 16.07 10.51
N MET A 58 -11.47 15.88 9.18
CA MET A 58 -12.63 16.11 8.31
C MET A 58 -13.53 14.89 8.12
N PHE A 59 -13.09 13.66 8.38
CA PHE A 59 -13.88 12.49 7.97
C PHE A 59 -13.86 11.24 8.86
N LEU A 60 -12.81 10.97 9.66
CA LEU A 60 -12.83 9.86 10.64
C LEU A 60 -12.71 10.37 12.07
N CYS A 61 -13.52 9.79 12.95
CA CYS A 61 -13.46 10.07 14.38
C CYS A 61 -12.65 8.97 15.09
N GLY A 62 -11.53 9.35 15.71
CA GLY A 62 -10.61 8.40 16.35
C GLY A 62 -9.86 7.49 15.37
N GLY A 63 -9.78 7.90 14.10
CA GLY A 63 -8.96 7.22 13.08
C GLY A 63 -7.46 7.46 13.26
N PRO A 64 -6.62 6.69 12.54
CA PRO A 64 -5.18 6.90 12.54
C PRO A 64 -4.82 8.25 11.89
N ASP A 65 -3.71 8.85 12.29
CA ASP A 65 -3.23 10.13 11.71
C ASP A 65 -2.92 10.04 10.21
N SER A 66 -2.62 8.84 9.72
CA SER A 66 -2.35 8.58 8.31
C SER A 66 -3.01 7.29 7.84
N ILE A 67 -3.35 7.26 6.56
CA ILE A 67 -3.95 6.09 5.89
C ILE A 67 -2.98 5.64 4.82
N GLY A 68 -2.34 4.50 5.05
CA GLY A 68 -1.31 3.97 4.16
C GLY A 68 -1.86 3.28 2.92
N SER A 69 -1.00 3.17 1.91
CA SER A 69 -1.29 2.41 0.69
C SER A 69 -1.56 0.94 0.96
N LYS A 70 -0.93 0.37 1.99
CA LYS A 70 -1.14 -1.03 2.39
C LYS A 70 -2.58 -1.26 2.81
N GLU A 71 -3.12 -0.42 3.70
CA GLU A 71 -4.50 -0.53 4.16
C GLU A 71 -5.49 -0.41 3.00
N ILE A 72 -5.25 0.54 2.09
CA ILE A 72 -6.08 0.71 0.88
C ILE A 72 -6.06 -0.55 0.01
N ILE A 73 -4.88 -1.11 -0.26
CA ILE A 73 -4.73 -2.35 -1.03
C ILE A 73 -5.46 -3.49 -0.33
N ASP A 74 -5.27 -3.65 0.98
CA ASP A 74 -5.91 -4.73 1.74
C ASP A 74 -7.44 -4.62 1.71
N TYR A 75 -8.00 -3.40 1.82
CA TYR A 75 -9.44 -3.17 1.74
C TYR A 75 -10.01 -3.47 0.36
N LEU A 76 -9.36 -2.98 -0.70
CA LEU A 76 -9.81 -3.19 -2.07
C LEU A 76 -9.63 -4.64 -2.51
N ASN A 77 -8.55 -5.31 -2.09
CA ASN A 77 -8.34 -6.74 -2.35
C ASN A 77 -9.43 -7.59 -1.68
N ALA A 78 -9.88 -7.22 -0.47
CA ALA A 78 -10.93 -7.96 0.22
C ALA A 78 -12.30 -7.85 -0.51
N GLU A 79 -12.59 -6.70 -1.10
CA GLU A 79 -13.89 -6.43 -1.75
C GLU A 79 -13.94 -6.82 -3.24
N TYR A 80 -12.81 -6.64 -3.94
CA TYR A 80 -12.74 -6.67 -5.40
C TYR A 80 -11.68 -7.62 -5.96
N LEU A 81 -11.37 -8.70 -5.23
CA LEU A 81 -10.47 -9.76 -5.70
C LEU A 81 -10.81 -10.22 -7.13
N ASP A 82 -9.82 -10.15 -8.01
CA ASP A 82 -9.85 -10.51 -9.43
C ASP A 82 -10.91 -9.75 -10.26
N LYS A 83 -11.37 -8.59 -9.78
CA LYS A 83 -12.34 -7.74 -10.48
C LYS A 83 -11.67 -6.51 -11.10
N ARG A 84 -12.26 -6.05 -12.20
CA ARG A 84 -12.04 -4.71 -12.75
C ARG A 84 -13.08 -3.75 -12.16
N ILE A 85 -12.64 -2.63 -11.62
CA ILE A 85 -13.47 -1.62 -10.95
C ILE A 85 -13.11 -0.21 -11.43
N THR A 86 -14.03 0.74 -11.25
CA THR A 86 -13.76 2.16 -11.49
C THR A 86 -13.07 2.81 -10.31
N SER A 87 -12.41 3.95 -10.57
CA SER A 87 -11.82 4.74 -9.51
C SER A 87 -12.88 5.21 -8.49
N GLU A 88 -14.09 5.53 -8.94
CA GLU A 88 -15.22 5.91 -8.08
C GLU A 88 -15.69 4.75 -7.19
N GLN A 89 -15.82 3.54 -7.74
CA GLN A 89 -16.16 2.35 -6.97
C GLN A 89 -15.12 2.07 -5.88
N ALA A 90 -13.83 2.20 -6.23
CA ALA A 90 -12.74 2.04 -5.29
C ALA A 90 -12.79 3.10 -4.16
N ILE A 91 -13.01 4.37 -4.49
CA ILE A 91 -13.15 5.45 -3.50
C ILE A 91 -14.34 5.18 -2.56
N GLU A 92 -15.50 4.83 -3.10
CA GLU A 92 -16.69 4.52 -2.32
C GLU A 92 -16.42 3.38 -1.33
N ALA A 93 -15.83 2.28 -1.80
CA ALA A 93 -15.48 1.14 -0.95
C ALA A 93 -14.49 1.52 0.17
N ILE A 94 -13.46 2.31 -0.15
CA ILE A 94 -12.49 2.81 0.83
C ILE A 94 -13.20 3.64 1.91
N PHE A 95 -14.04 4.61 1.51
CA PHE A 95 -14.76 5.46 2.46
C PHE A 95 -15.74 4.66 3.32
N ASN A 96 -16.51 3.74 2.73
CA ASN A 96 -17.45 2.90 3.47
C ASN A 96 -16.70 2.04 4.49
N LYS A 97 -15.56 1.46 4.11
CA LYS A 97 -14.74 0.68 5.02
C LYS A 97 -14.20 1.53 6.15
N LEU A 98 -13.60 2.69 5.85
CA LEU A 98 -13.03 3.56 6.87
C LEU A 98 -14.08 4.10 7.85
N LYS A 99 -15.25 4.53 7.36
CA LYS A 99 -16.37 4.95 8.23
C LYS A 99 -16.89 3.83 9.13
N SER A 100 -16.87 2.58 8.64
CA SER A 100 -17.25 1.42 9.45
C SER A 100 -16.25 1.13 10.57
N LEU A 101 -14.97 1.42 10.35
CA LEU A 101 -13.90 1.21 11.33
C LEU A 101 -13.80 2.36 12.35
N TYR A 102 -14.09 3.58 11.90
CA TYR A 102 -13.93 4.80 12.70
C TYR A 102 -15.22 5.64 12.66
N PRO A 103 -16.33 5.09 13.19
CA PRO A 103 -17.60 5.79 13.18
C PRO A 103 -17.51 7.07 14.02
N CYS A 104 -17.98 8.17 13.45
CA CYS A 104 -18.30 9.35 14.23
C CYS A 104 -19.61 9.09 14.98
N HIS A 105 -19.53 8.79 16.27
CA HIS A 105 -20.69 8.90 17.14
C HIS A 105 -21.06 10.38 17.22
N ASP A 106 -22.35 10.67 17.08
CA ASP A 106 -22.90 12.02 16.93
C ASP A 106 -22.21 13.05 17.85
N LYS A 107 -21.88 14.22 17.28
CA LYS A 107 -21.56 15.41 18.09
C LYS A 107 -22.76 15.79 18.94
#